data_AF-A0A2G9UWQ0-F1
#
_entry.id   AF-A0A2G9UWQ0-F1
#
_cell.length_a   1.000
_cell.length_b   1.000
_cell.length_c   1.000
_cell.angle_alpha   90.00
_cell.angle_beta   90.00
_cell.angle_gamma   90.00
#
_symmetry.space_group_name_H-M   'P 1'
#
loop_
_entity.id
_entity.type
_entity.pdbx_description
1 polymer ?
#
loop_
_entity_poly.entity_id
_entity_poly.type
_entity_poly.pdbx_seq_one_letter_code
_entity_poly.pdbx_strand_id
1 'polypeptide(L)'
;MALWAGDDTICPSDERSIELIETMINQVRALHPKSKRIHIGADEAFHIAEDDRVARIARSAGFKEVFAWNDMFDKSLVEDIRAAGLGDLIIPVVWGYKIDVTEEGYFPPGLFERLPQVSRVFICLER
;
A
#
# COMPACT_ATOMS: atom_id res chain seq x y z
N MET A 1 -15.02 4.80 -15.22
CA MET A 1 -14.40 4.24 -16.43
C MET A 1 -13.13 3.53 -15.97
N ALA A 2 -13.20 2.22 -15.69
CA ALA A 2 -12.05 1.42 -15.32
C ALA A 2 -11.31 1.06 -16.62
N LEU A 3 -10.39 1.91 -17.04
CA LEU A 3 -9.55 1.64 -18.19
C LEU A 3 -8.22 1.08 -17.67
N TRP A 4 -7.99 -0.20 -17.95
CA TRP A 4 -6.75 -0.97 -17.75
C TRP A 4 -6.47 -1.46 -16.31
N ALA A 5 -7.16 -2.53 -15.92
CA ALA A 5 -6.62 -3.46 -14.93
C ALA A 5 -6.05 -4.68 -15.70
N GLY A 6 -4.81 -5.06 -15.43
CA GLY A 6 -4.21 -6.28 -15.99
C GLY A 6 -4.95 -7.54 -15.51
N ASP A 7 -4.66 -8.70 -16.10
CA ASP A 7 -5.27 -9.98 -15.72
C ASP A 7 -5.05 -10.35 -14.23
N ASP A 8 -4.04 -9.73 -13.61
CA ASP A 8 -3.62 -9.87 -12.22
C ASP A 8 -4.05 -8.71 -11.30
N THR A 9 -4.78 -7.71 -11.82
CA THR A 9 -5.12 -6.49 -11.09
C THR A 9 -6.62 -6.40 -10.84
N ILE A 10 -7.01 -6.12 -9.59
CA ILE A 10 -8.39 -5.77 -9.24
C ILE A 10 -8.52 -4.25 -9.19
N CYS A 11 -9.46 -3.68 -9.95
CA CYS A 11 -9.70 -2.25 -9.95
C CYS A 11 -10.67 -1.85 -8.83
N PRO A 12 -10.24 -1.09 -7.80
CA PRO A 12 -11.13 -0.64 -6.72
C PRO A 12 -12.21 0.36 -7.20
N SER A 13 -12.15 0.86 -8.44
CA SER A 13 -13.17 1.75 -9.00
C SER A 13 -14.49 1.07 -9.38
N ASP A 14 -14.50 -0.26 -9.48
CA ASP A 14 -15.72 -1.05 -9.65
C ASP A 14 -16.31 -1.43 -8.28
N GLU A 15 -17.59 -1.13 -8.04
CA GLU A 15 -18.27 -1.43 -6.78
C GLU A 15 -18.22 -2.93 -6.44
N ARG A 16 -18.30 -3.81 -7.45
CA ARG A 16 -18.24 -5.27 -7.26
C ARG A 16 -16.86 -5.72 -6.79
N SER A 17 -15.82 -5.01 -7.20
CA SER A 17 -14.45 -5.27 -6.74
C SER A 17 -14.28 -4.88 -5.28
N ILE A 18 -14.92 -3.79 -4.84
CA ILE A 18 -14.92 -3.38 -3.43
C ILE A 18 -15.62 -4.40 -2.54
N GLU A 19 -16.78 -4.93 -2.95
CA GLU A 19 -17.48 -5.99 -2.21
C GLU A 19 -16.60 -7.24 -2.02
N LEU A 20 -15.87 -7.63 -3.07
CA LEU A 20 -14.92 -8.74 -2.99
C LEU A 20 -13.77 -8.44 -2.01
N ILE A 21 -13.16 -7.27 -2.11
CA ILE A 21 -12.06 -6.84 -1.23
C ILE A 21 -12.50 -6.80 0.24
N GLU A 22 -13.69 -6.25 0.50
CA GLU A 22 -14.28 -6.23 1.83
C GLU A 22 -14.50 -7.65 2.36
N THR A 23 -15.00 -8.55 1.52
CA THR A 23 -15.17 -9.97 1.88
C THR A 23 -13.84 -10.61 2.26
N MET A 24 -12.78 -10.39 1.45
CA MET A 24 -11.44 -10.93 1.70
C MET A 24 -10.86 -10.41 3.02
N ILE A 25 -10.92 -9.09 3.26
CA ILE A 25 -10.42 -8.46 4.49
C ILE A 25 -11.18 -8.97 5.71
N ASN A 26 -12.51 -9.11 5.61
CA ASN A 26 -13.34 -9.62 6.70
C ASN A 26 -13.03 -11.09 7.03
N GLN A 27 -12.75 -11.92 6.02
CA GLN A 27 -12.31 -13.30 6.23
C GLN A 27 -10.97 -13.36 7.00
N VAL A 28 -9.99 -12.56 6.59
CA VAL A 28 -8.69 -12.45 7.30
C VAL A 28 -8.93 -11.97 8.73
N ARG A 29 -9.79 -10.97 8.94
CA ARG A 29 -10.11 -10.46 10.27
C ARG A 29 -10.74 -11.52 11.17
N ALA A 30 -11.68 -12.31 10.64
CA ALA A 30 -12.36 -13.37 11.37
C ALA A 30 -11.39 -14.48 11.82
N LEU A 31 -10.43 -14.85 10.97
CA LEU A 31 -9.39 -15.84 11.30
C LEU A 31 -8.32 -15.30 12.24
N HIS A 32 -8.06 -13.99 12.21
CA HIS A 32 -7.00 -13.34 12.97
C HIS A 32 -7.51 -12.20 13.89
N PRO A 33 -8.42 -12.47 14.85
CA PRO A 33 -9.10 -11.43 15.63
C PRO A 33 -8.17 -10.67 16.59
N LYS A 34 -6.99 -11.20 16.90
CA LYS A 34 -6.00 -10.53 17.75
C LYS A 34 -4.98 -9.70 16.96
N SER A 35 -4.88 -9.92 15.65
CA SER A 35 -3.97 -9.18 14.79
C SER A 35 -4.41 -7.72 14.73
N LYS A 36 -3.47 -6.83 15.02
CA LYS A 36 -3.68 -5.38 14.95
C LYS A 36 -3.25 -4.79 13.62
N ARG A 37 -2.50 -5.57 12.83
CA ARG A 37 -1.88 -5.11 11.60
C ARG A 37 -2.20 -6.05 10.44
N ILE A 38 -2.26 -5.48 9.25
CA ILE A 38 -2.44 -6.22 7.99
C ILE A 38 -1.53 -5.61 6.93
N HIS A 39 -0.94 -6.44 6.09
CA HIS A 39 -0.28 -6.01 4.86
C HIS A 39 -1.24 -6.30 3.70
N ILE A 40 -1.63 -5.29 2.94
CA ILE A 40 -2.58 -5.42 1.82
C ILE A 40 -1.89 -5.64 0.48
N GLY A 41 -0.55 -5.60 0.45
CA GLY A 41 0.24 -5.78 -0.77
C GLY A 41 0.27 -4.48 -1.56
N ALA A 42 -0.54 -4.44 -2.62
CA ALA A 42 -0.60 -3.34 -3.60
C ALA A 42 0.73 -3.07 -4.30
N ASP A 43 1.51 -4.13 -4.61
CA ASP A 43 2.68 -3.95 -5.46
C ASP A 43 2.26 -3.55 -6.87
N GLU A 44 3.09 -2.73 -7.51
CA GLU A 44 2.93 -2.28 -8.90
C GLU A 44 1.59 -1.60 -9.22
N ALA A 45 0.78 -1.31 -8.19
CA ALA A 45 -0.53 -0.72 -8.32
C ALA A 45 -0.43 0.80 -8.35
N PHE A 46 0.30 1.33 -9.34
CA PHE A 46 0.69 2.75 -9.41
C PHE A 46 -0.48 3.74 -9.41
N HIS A 47 -1.68 3.30 -9.83
CA HIS A 47 -2.90 4.11 -9.83
C HIS A 47 -3.67 4.03 -8.49
N ILE A 48 -3.30 3.11 -7.58
CA ILE A 48 -3.91 2.95 -6.25
C ILE A 48 -3.34 3.96 -5.25
N ALA A 49 -2.19 4.61 -5.52
CA ALA A 49 -1.70 5.72 -4.69
C ALA A 49 -2.55 7.00 -4.75
N GLU A 50 -3.71 6.95 -5.38
CA GLU A 50 -4.76 7.97 -5.34
C GLU A 50 -6.06 7.43 -4.72
N ASP A 51 -6.06 6.17 -4.26
CA ASP A 51 -7.24 5.45 -3.80
C ASP A 51 -7.06 4.91 -2.38
N ASP A 52 -7.83 5.47 -1.46
CA ASP A 52 -7.79 5.13 -0.05
C ASP A 52 -8.79 4.05 0.37
N ARG A 53 -9.67 3.58 -0.54
CA ARG A 53 -10.83 2.75 -0.21
C ARG A 53 -10.42 1.43 0.42
N VAL A 54 -9.44 0.75 -0.17
CA VAL A 54 -8.95 -0.54 0.34
C VAL A 54 -8.36 -0.39 1.74
N ALA A 55 -7.58 0.67 1.97
CA ALA A 55 -7.03 0.95 3.29
C ALA A 55 -8.14 1.28 4.30
N ARG A 56 -9.14 2.06 3.92
CA ARG A 56 -10.30 2.37 4.77
C ARG A 56 -11.09 1.12 5.14
N ILE A 57 -11.31 0.20 4.21
CA ILE A 57 -11.97 -1.09 4.49
C ILE A 57 -11.17 -1.88 5.53
N ALA A 58 -9.85 -1.97 5.38
CA ALA A 58 -9.00 -2.62 6.38
C ALA A 58 -9.08 -1.95 7.76
N ARG A 59 -9.10 -0.61 7.82
CA ARG A 59 -9.30 0.13 9.07
C ARG A 59 -10.67 -0.16 9.70
N SER A 60 -11.73 -0.14 8.90
CA SER A 60 -13.11 -0.43 9.34
C SER A 60 -13.27 -1.86 9.86
N ALA A 61 -12.55 -2.83 9.27
CA ALA A 61 -12.50 -4.21 9.77
C ALA A 61 -11.77 -4.35 11.12
N GLY A 62 -11.13 -3.29 11.62
CA GLY A 62 -10.50 -3.24 12.95
C GLY A 62 -8.97 -3.39 12.94
N PHE A 63 -8.32 -3.35 11.78
CA PHE A 63 -6.87 -3.25 11.71
C PHE A 63 -6.40 -1.83 12.06
N LYS A 64 -5.51 -1.74 13.03
CA LYS A 64 -4.94 -0.47 13.53
C LYS A 64 -3.74 0.02 12.72
N GLU A 65 -3.11 -0.84 11.95
CA GLU A 65 -1.98 -0.52 11.10
C GLU A 65 -2.17 -1.28 9.78
N VAL A 66 -2.16 -0.55 8.67
CA VAL A 66 -2.29 -1.11 7.33
C VAL A 66 -0.98 -0.83 6.61
N PHE A 67 -0.36 -1.88 6.08
CA PHE A 67 0.89 -1.81 5.35
C PHE A 67 0.64 -2.06 3.86
N ALA A 68 1.38 -1.37 3.00
CA ALA A 68 1.44 -1.62 1.57
C ALA A 68 2.89 -1.47 1.10
N TRP A 69 3.21 -2.06 -0.04
CA TRP A 69 4.55 -1.94 -0.63
C TRP A 69 4.84 -0.49 -1.05
N ASN A 70 6.12 -0.11 -0.99
CA ASN A 70 6.53 1.27 -1.29
C ASN A 70 6.32 1.65 -2.76
N ASP A 71 6.43 0.68 -3.67
CA ASP A 71 6.35 0.85 -5.12
C ASP A 71 5.00 1.42 -5.58
N MET A 72 3.93 1.17 -4.81
CA MET A 72 2.64 1.86 -4.92
C MET A 72 2.80 3.38 -4.99
N PHE A 73 3.73 3.97 -4.24
CA PHE A 73 3.94 5.42 -4.10
C PHE A 73 5.03 5.99 -5.03
N ASP A 74 5.72 5.15 -5.81
CA ASP A 74 6.93 5.55 -6.53
C ASP A 74 6.68 6.68 -7.54
N LYS A 75 5.49 6.71 -8.16
CA LYS A 75 5.10 7.71 -9.16
C LYS A 75 4.36 8.93 -8.59
N SER A 76 3.98 8.89 -7.32
CA SER A 76 3.16 9.94 -6.69
C SER A 76 4.03 11.00 -6.02
N LEU A 77 3.67 12.28 -6.14
CA LEU A 77 4.35 13.36 -5.42
C LEU A 77 3.96 13.35 -3.93
N VAL A 78 4.79 13.95 -3.08
CA VAL A 78 4.53 14.05 -1.63
C VAL A 78 3.22 14.79 -1.36
N GLU A 79 2.94 15.81 -2.17
CA GLU A 79 1.74 16.63 -2.13
C GLU A 79 0.48 15.81 -2.45
N ASP A 80 0.56 14.94 -3.46
CA ASP A 80 -0.56 14.09 -3.89
C ASP A 80 -0.90 13.05 -2.81
N ILE A 81 0.12 12.40 -2.24
CA ILE A 81 -0.05 11.42 -1.16
C ILE A 81 -0.70 12.07 0.08
N ARG A 82 -0.31 13.31 0.38
CA ARG A 82 -0.92 14.11 1.46
C ARG A 82 -2.35 14.51 1.14
N ALA A 83 -2.61 14.96 -0.08
CA ALA A 83 -3.94 15.37 -0.52
C ALA A 83 -4.94 14.20 -0.49
N ALA A 84 -4.48 13.00 -0.86
CA ALA A 84 -5.26 11.76 -0.75
C ALA A 84 -5.42 11.26 0.70
N GLY A 85 -4.69 11.81 1.67
CA GLY A 85 -4.72 11.38 3.07
C GLY A 85 -4.15 9.97 3.29
N LEU A 86 -3.40 9.43 2.32
CA LEU A 86 -2.90 8.06 2.37
C LEU A 86 -1.84 7.85 3.46
N GLY A 87 -1.08 8.89 3.80
CA GLY A 87 -0.05 8.82 4.84
C GLY A 87 -0.59 8.49 6.24
N ASP A 88 -1.84 8.85 6.52
CA ASP A 88 -2.50 8.53 7.79
C ASP A 88 -3.08 7.10 7.80
N LEU A 89 -3.34 6.54 6.62
CA LEU A 89 -4.01 5.27 6.44
C LEU A 89 -3.03 4.12 6.25
N ILE A 90 -1.95 4.34 5.51
CA ILE A 90 -1.01 3.32 5.04
C ILE A 90 0.40 3.63 5.55
N ILE A 91 1.07 2.58 6.02
CA ILE A 91 2.47 2.58 6.40
C ILE A 91 3.25 1.86 5.27
N PRO A 92 4.03 2.58 4.45
CA PRO A 92 4.81 1.96 3.39
C PRO A 92 5.85 0.99 3.94
N VAL A 93 5.99 -0.15 3.27
CA VAL A 93 7.05 -1.13 3.49
C VAL A 93 8.01 -1.07 2.31
N VAL A 94 9.21 -0.54 2.57
CA VAL A 94 10.31 -0.55 1.60
C VAL A 94 10.97 -1.92 1.64
N TRP A 95 11.04 -2.58 0.48
CA TRP A 95 11.57 -3.93 0.35
C TRP A 95 12.71 -4.01 -0.67
N GLY A 96 13.60 -4.99 -0.52
CA GLY A 96 14.70 -5.25 -1.47
C GLY A 96 15.27 -6.66 -1.33
N TYR A 97 15.58 -7.30 -2.45
CA TYR A 97 16.12 -8.67 -2.55
C TYR A 97 17.64 -8.75 -2.73
N LYS A 98 18.35 -7.62 -2.80
CA LYS A 98 19.82 -7.63 -2.92
C LYS A 98 20.50 -7.62 -1.56
N ILE A 99 21.69 -8.23 -1.51
CA ILE A 99 22.60 -8.14 -0.35
C ILE A 99 23.06 -6.69 -0.16
N ASP A 100 23.46 -6.04 -1.25
CA ASP A 100 23.76 -4.61 -1.27
C ASP A 100 22.65 -3.85 -1.98
N VAL A 101 21.81 -3.18 -1.19
CA VAL A 101 20.73 -2.31 -1.67
C VAL A 101 21.14 -0.84 -1.73
N THR A 102 22.42 -0.54 -1.47
CA THR A 102 22.96 0.83 -1.51
C THR A 102 23.56 1.18 -2.87
N GLU A 103 23.61 0.21 -3.79
CA GLU A 103 24.00 0.44 -5.18
C GLU A 103 23.19 1.57 -5.81
N GLU A 104 23.88 2.47 -6.53
CA GLU A 104 23.26 3.60 -7.19
C GLU A 104 22.15 3.12 -8.15
N GLY A 105 20.96 3.72 -8.01
CA GLY A 105 19.79 3.39 -8.83
C GLY A 105 19.02 2.14 -8.39
N TYR A 106 19.38 1.48 -7.29
CA TYR A 106 18.61 0.34 -6.78
C TYR A 106 17.21 0.75 -6.29
N PHE A 107 17.13 1.83 -5.52
CA PHE A 107 15.86 2.45 -5.14
C PHE A 107 15.57 3.68 -6.01
N PRO A 108 14.28 4.02 -6.23
CA PRO A 108 13.89 5.26 -6.89
C PRO A 108 14.56 6.48 -6.26
N PRO A 109 15.03 7.46 -7.06
CA PRO A 109 15.65 8.66 -6.55
C PRO A 109 14.73 9.40 -5.57
N GLY A 110 15.26 9.77 -4.40
CA GLY A 110 14.50 10.51 -3.41
C GLY A 110 13.51 9.67 -2.57
N LEU A 111 13.47 8.34 -2.73
CA LEU A 111 12.52 7.48 -2.01
C LEU A 111 12.58 7.69 -0.49
N PHE A 112 13.79 7.65 0.07
CA PHE A 112 14.03 7.75 1.51
C PHE A 112 13.88 9.18 2.03
N GLU A 113 13.94 10.19 1.18
CA GLU A 113 13.65 11.58 1.50
C GLU A 113 12.16 11.86 1.43
N ARG A 114 11.43 11.25 0.49
CA ARG A 114 10.01 11.51 0.20
C ARG A 114 9.09 10.81 1.19
N LEU A 115 9.20 9.49 1.37
CA LEU A 115 8.23 8.71 2.14
C LEU A 115 8.14 9.15 3.62
N PRO A 116 9.24 9.45 4.34
CA PRO A 116 9.14 9.93 5.71
C PRO A 116 8.43 11.29 5.87
N GLN A 117 8.26 12.05 4.79
CA GLN A 117 7.51 13.32 4.82
C GLN A 117 5.98 13.10 4.86
N VAL A 118 5.50 11.91 4.51
CA VAL A 118 4.06 11.60 4.43
C VAL A 118 3.62 10.65 5.52
N SER A 119 4.45 9.68 5.91
CA SER A 119 4.11 8.72 6.95
C SER A 119 5.34 8.05 7.54
N ARG A 120 5.13 7.29 8.63
CA ARG A 120 6.16 6.35 9.11
C ARG A 120 6.41 5.30 8.04
N VAL A 121 7.67 4.89 7.87
CA VAL A 121 8.10 3.86 6.91
C VAL A 121 8.67 2.65 7.65
N PHE A 122 8.37 1.45 7.16
CA PHE A 122 9.06 0.21 7.56
C PHE A 122 10.03 -0.21 6.47
N ILE A 123 11.21 -0.68 6.86
CA ILE A 123 12.23 -1.16 5.94
C ILE A 123 12.41 -2.66 6.19
N CYS A 124 12.18 -3.47 5.16
CA CYS A 124 12.30 -4.93 5.16
C CYS A 124 13.35 -5.33 4.11
N LEU A 125 14.62 -5.40 4.55
CA LEU A 125 15.73 -5.80 3.70
C LEU A 125 16.19 -7.19 4.12
N GLU A 126 16.39 -8.07 3.15
CA GLU A 126 17.05 -9.36 3.40
C GLU A 126 18.49 -9.11 3.88
N ARG A 127 18.92 -9.87 4.88
CA ARG A 127 20.30 -9.82 5.41
C ARG A 127 21.22 -10.75 4.66
#